data_AF-A0A212EZY4-F1
#
_entry.id   AF-A0A212EZY4-F1
#
_cell.length_a   1.000
_cell.length_b   1.000
_cell.length_c   1.000
_cell.angle_alpha   90.00
_cell.angle_beta   90.00
_cell.angle_gamma   90.00
#
_symmetry.space_group_name_H-M   'P 1'
#
loop_
_entity.id
_entity.type
_entity.pdbx_description
1 polymer ?
#
loop_
_entity_poly.entity_id
_entity_poly.type
_entity_poly.pdbx_seq_one_letter_code
_entity_poly.pdbx_strand_id
1 'polypeptide(L)'
;MSTRYVKIYYGPYEAFYTVCHKPQKLRGLRDKLQKLGFRVDLVPVDFVNLCVLEMCGHEVFRCNICNLSFNSSSERDPVCQRAVAAVLEGSSKFLRARSYLWSWALIEEQIFRRSEFAPKDYWPFDFKNITTCEDCVCCDKNK
;
A
#
# COMPACT_ATOMS: atom_id res chain seq x y z
N MET A 1 -2.15 3.83 8.22
CA MET A 1 -2.78 3.79 6.89
C MET A 1 -4.25 3.38 7.04
N SER A 2 -5.18 4.18 6.51
CA SER A 2 -6.62 3.87 6.60
C SER A 2 -7.03 2.97 5.42
N THR A 3 -7.64 1.82 5.69
CA THR A 3 -8.16 0.91 4.66
C THR A 3 -9.39 1.44 3.94
N ARG A 4 -9.97 2.55 4.42
CA ARG A 4 -11.12 3.24 3.79
C ARG A 4 -10.71 4.50 3.03
N TYR A 5 -9.43 4.64 2.70
CA TYR A 5 -8.91 5.78 1.98
C TYR A 5 -8.39 5.35 0.60
N VAL A 6 -8.86 6.02 -0.44
CA VAL A 6 -8.54 5.74 -1.84
C VAL A 6 -8.05 7.02 -2.49
N LYS A 7 -6.87 6.96 -3.12
CA LYS A 7 -6.39 8.02 -4.01
C LYS A 7 -6.62 7.61 -5.45
N ILE A 8 -7.20 8.50 -6.23
CA ILE A 8 -7.42 8.30 -7.66
C ILE A 8 -6.50 9.25 -8.40
N TYR A 9 -5.48 8.68 -9.02
CA TYR A 9 -4.57 9.39 -9.90
C TYR A 9 -5.15 9.44 -11.29
N TYR A 10 -5.24 10.63 -11.87
CA TYR A 10 -5.85 10.80 -13.18
C TYR A 10 -5.06 11.72 -14.11
N GLY A 11 -4.88 11.21 -15.32
CA GLY A 11 -4.20 11.82 -16.44
C GLY A 11 -5.02 12.88 -17.14
N PRO A 12 -4.36 13.81 -17.87
CA PRO A 12 -5.06 14.56 -18.89
C PRO A 12 -5.47 13.61 -20.02
N TYR A 13 -6.61 13.89 -20.66
CA TYR A 13 -7.05 13.16 -21.85
C TYR A 13 -7.52 14.12 -22.91
N GLU A 14 -7.49 13.66 -24.16
CA GLU A 14 -7.95 14.45 -25.30
C GLU A 14 -9.48 14.53 -25.27
N ALA A 15 -10.00 15.74 -25.07
CA ALA A 15 -11.42 16.02 -25.08
C ALA A 15 -11.66 17.30 -25.87
N PHE A 16 -12.36 17.20 -27.00
CA PHE A 16 -12.61 18.33 -27.89
C PHE A 16 -11.32 19.05 -28.32
N TYR A 17 -10.34 18.30 -28.84
CA TYR A 17 -9.04 18.81 -29.33
C TYR A 17 -8.19 19.56 -28.28
N THR A 18 -8.51 19.39 -26.99
CA THR A 18 -7.73 19.94 -25.88
C THR A 18 -7.30 18.81 -24.95
N VAL A 19 -6.01 18.77 -24.60
CA VAL A 19 -5.46 17.83 -23.62
C VAL A 19 -5.50 18.51 -22.26
N CYS A 20 -6.48 18.17 -21.43
CA CYS A 20 -6.70 18.82 -20.13
C CYS A 20 -7.15 17.81 -19.07
N HIS A 21 -6.86 18.13 -17.81
CA HIS A 21 -7.40 17.39 -16.66
C HIS A 21 -8.88 17.70 -16.46
N LYS A 22 -9.75 16.74 -16.78
CA LYS A 22 -11.20 16.88 -16.58
C LYS A 22 -11.71 15.84 -15.58
N PRO A 23 -11.94 16.20 -14.30
CA PRO A 23 -12.38 15.25 -13.27
C PRO A 23 -13.84 14.78 -13.45
N GLN A 24 -14.58 15.36 -14.41
CA GLN A 24 -15.99 15.08 -14.66
C GLN A 24 -16.28 13.60 -14.95
N LYS A 25 -15.36 12.89 -15.63
CA LYS A 25 -15.49 11.44 -15.88
C LYS A 25 -15.41 10.61 -14.61
N LEU A 26 -14.68 11.08 -13.60
CA LEU A 26 -14.46 10.35 -12.34
C LEU A 26 -15.57 10.61 -11.32
N ARG A 27 -16.53 11.49 -11.63
CA ARG A 27 -17.62 11.84 -10.72
C ARG A 27 -18.46 10.63 -10.32
N GLY A 28 -18.87 9.80 -11.29
CA GLY A 28 -19.66 8.59 -11.02
C GLY A 28 -18.94 7.59 -10.11
N LEU A 29 -17.62 7.42 -10.32
CA LEU A 29 -16.77 6.56 -9.50
C LEU A 29 -16.63 7.12 -8.08
N ARG A 30 -16.32 8.41 -7.95
CA ARG A 30 -16.19 9.11 -6.67
C ARG A 30 -17.48 9.00 -5.87
N ASP A 31 -18.63 9.30 -6.48
CA ASP A 31 -19.93 9.30 -5.82
C ASP A 31 -20.29 7.90 -5.30
N LYS A 32 -20.02 6.83 -6.08
CA LYS A 32 -20.28 5.45 -5.64
C LYS A 32 -19.37 5.04 -4.48
N LEU A 33 -18.08 5.36 -4.54
CA LEU A 33 -17.13 5.05 -3.47
C LEU A 33 -17.44 5.82 -2.18
N GLN A 34 -17.84 7.10 -2.29
CA GLN A 34 -18.28 7.89 -1.13
C GLN A 34 -19.55 7.33 -0.50
N LYS A 35 -20.54 6.90 -1.30
CA LYS A 35 -21.75 6.23 -0.80
C LYS A 35 -21.44 4.93 -0.05
N LEU A 36 -20.37 4.22 -0.43
CA LEU A 36 -19.88 3.03 0.26
C LEU A 36 -19.07 3.35 1.55
N GLY A 37 -18.84 4.64 1.85
CA GLY A 37 -18.14 5.09 3.04
C GLY A 37 -16.62 5.21 2.89
N PHE A 38 -16.10 5.18 1.65
CA PHE A 38 -14.69 5.45 1.38
C PHE A 38 -14.43 6.96 1.27
N ARG A 39 -13.28 7.40 1.80
CA ARG A 39 -12.74 8.74 1.54
C ARG A 39 -11.93 8.69 0.25
N VAL A 40 -12.27 9.56 -0.70
CA VAL A 40 -11.71 9.56 -2.05
C VAL A 40 -11.08 10.91 -2.36
N ASP A 41 -9.80 10.89 -2.69
CA ASP A 41 -9.04 12.05 -3.14
C ASP A 41 -8.66 11.90 -4.61
N LEU A 42 -8.84 12.97 -5.39
CA LEU A 42 -8.49 13.03 -6.80
C LEU A 42 -7.15 13.75 -6.95
N VAL A 43 -6.14 13.09 -7.50
CA VAL A 43 -4.80 13.65 -7.71
C VAL A 43 -4.52 13.72 -9.22
N PRO A 44 -4.35 14.92 -9.80
CA PRO A 44 -3.98 15.04 -11.21
C PRO A 44 -2.52 14.61 -11.42
N VAL A 45 -2.24 13.93 -12.53
CA VAL A 45 -0.89 13.47 -12.91
C VAL A 45 -0.66 13.67 -14.40
N ASP A 46 0.54 14.07 -14.82
CA ASP A 46 0.83 14.44 -16.22
C ASP A 46 0.84 13.26 -17.22
N PHE A 47 0.60 12.02 -16.78
CA PHE A 47 0.54 10.85 -17.66
C PHE A 47 -0.77 10.83 -18.45
N VAL A 48 -0.66 10.98 -19.77
CA VAL A 48 -1.81 11.02 -20.67
C VAL A 48 -2.63 9.72 -20.59
N ASN A 49 -3.95 9.87 -20.54
CA ASN A 49 -4.93 8.78 -20.55
C ASN A 49 -4.84 7.79 -19.37
N LEU A 50 -4.09 8.11 -18.32
CA LEU A 50 -3.93 7.23 -17.16
C LEU A 50 -5.06 7.42 -16.13
N CYS A 51 -5.57 6.32 -15.57
CA CYS A 51 -6.37 6.34 -14.36
C CYS A 51 -5.93 5.20 -13.45
N VAL A 52 -5.45 5.52 -12.25
CA VAL A 52 -4.95 4.56 -11.27
C VAL A 52 -5.64 4.80 -9.94
N LEU A 53 -6.12 3.73 -9.31
CA LEU A 53 -6.65 3.76 -7.95
C LEU A 53 -5.61 3.14 -7.03
N GLU A 54 -5.19 3.92 -6.03
CA GLU A 54 -4.27 3.49 -4.99
C GLU A 54 -5.00 3.38 -3.65
N MET A 55 -4.72 2.30 -2.92
CA MET A 55 -5.11 2.12 -1.53
C MET A 55 -3.91 1.71 -0.71
N CYS A 56 -3.71 2.37 0.44
CA CYS A 56 -2.61 2.06 1.36
C CYS A 56 -1.21 2.04 0.71
N GLY A 57 -0.95 2.84 -0.33
CA GLY A 57 0.33 2.83 -1.06
C GLY A 57 0.46 1.77 -2.16
N HIS A 58 -0.60 1.01 -2.43
CA HIS A 58 -0.62 -0.03 -3.46
C HIS A 58 -1.66 0.26 -4.54
N GLU A 59 -1.29 0.03 -5.79
CA GLU A 59 -2.18 0.10 -6.94
C GLU A 59 -3.18 -1.06 -6.91
N VAL A 60 -4.47 -0.72 -6.83
CA VAL A 60 -5.58 -1.70 -6.78
C VAL A 60 -6.21 -1.88 -8.15
N PHE A 61 -6.25 -0.81 -8.95
CA PHE A 61 -6.87 -0.84 -10.26
C PHE A 61 -6.23 0.16 -11.21
N ARG A 62 -6.05 -0.27 -12.46
CA ARG A 62 -5.54 0.54 -13.56
C ARG A 62 -6.50 0.49 -14.74
N CYS A 63 -6.80 1.65 -15.31
CA CYS A 63 -7.50 1.72 -16.58
C CYS A 63 -7.08 2.94 -17.41
N ASN A 64 -7.48 2.92 -18.68
CA ASN A 64 -7.46 4.11 -19.52
C ASN A 64 -8.68 4.99 -19.18
N ILE A 65 -8.46 6.28 -18.91
CA ILE A 65 -9.53 7.23 -18.56
C ILE A 65 -10.55 7.44 -19.69
N CYS A 66 -10.17 7.18 -20.94
CA CYS A 66 -11.06 7.22 -22.10
C CYS A 66 -12.15 6.15 -22.03
N ASN A 67 -11.87 5.01 -21.37
CA ASN A 67 -12.82 3.90 -21.24
C ASN A 67 -13.94 4.19 -20.22
N LEU A 68 -13.77 5.20 -19.36
CA LEU A 68 -14.82 5.64 -18.46
C LEU A 68 -15.84 6.50 -19.21
N SER A 69 -17.11 6.22 -19.00
CA SER A 69 -18.18 6.99 -19.62
C SER A 69 -18.37 8.34 -18.94
N PHE A 70 -18.65 9.36 -19.75
CA PHE A 70 -18.80 10.73 -19.28
C PHE A 70 -20.15 10.91 -18.59
N ASN A 71 -20.14 11.45 -17.36
CA ASN A 71 -21.33 11.80 -16.59
C ASN A 71 -22.39 10.67 -16.46
N SER A 72 -21.95 9.42 -16.53
CA SER A 72 -22.80 8.26 -16.31
C SER A 72 -22.81 7.85 -14.85
N SER A 73 -23.92 7.26 -14.38
CA SER A 73 -23.91 6.57 -13.10
C SER A 73 -22.97 5.35 -13.13
N SER A 74 -22.40 5.00 -11.98
CA SER A 74 -21.53 3.83 -11.82
C SER A 74 -22.19 2.52 -12.26
N GLU A 75 -23.52 2.46 -12.26
CA GLU A 75 -24.30 1.27 -12.61
C GLU A 75 -24.38 1.05 -14.12
N ARG A 76 -24.23 2.10 -14.93
CA ARG A 76 -24.24 1.98 -16.40
C ARG A 76 -22.85 1.78 -16.99
N ASP A 77 -21.81 2.12 -16.25
CA ASP A 77 -20.42 2.01 -16.70
C ASP A 77 -19.77 0.71 -16.19
N PRO A 78 -19.50 -0.28 -17.06
CA PRO A 78 -18.87 -1.54 -16.65
C PRO A 78 -17.41 -1.37 -16.19
N VAL A 79 -16.69 -0.33 -16.63
CA VAL A 79 -15.33 -0.03 -16.16
C VAL A 79 -15.40 0.53 -14.74
N CYS A 80 -16.35 1.44 -14.50
CA CYS A 80 -16.59 1.95 -13.15
C CYS A 80 -16.99 0.85 -12.17
N GLN A 81 -17.87 -0.08 -12.58
CA GLN A 81 -18.25 -1.22 -11.74
C GLN A 81 -17.05 -2.09 -11.38
N ARG A 82 -16.19 -2.42 -12.35
CA ARG A 82 -14.97 -3.19 -12.12
C ARG A 82 -14.00 -2.46 -11.17
N ALA A 83 -13.84 -1.15 -11.33
CA ALA A 83 -13.01 -0.35 -10.44
C ALA A 83 -13.53 -0.39 -8.98
N VAL A 84 -14.85 -0.25 -8.79
CA VAL A 84 -15.47 -0.33 -7.46
C VAL A 84 -15.32 -1.73 -6.86
N ALA A 85 -15.54 -2.79 -7.66
CA ALA A 85 -15.35 -4.16 -7.22
C ALA A 85 -13.90 -4.43 -6.79
N ALA A 86 -12.92 -3.95 -7.55
CA ALA A 86 -11.50 -4.07 -7.22
C ALA A 86 -11.17 -3.36 -5.89
N VAL A 87 -11.73 -2.17 -5.64
CA VAL A 87 -11.57 -1.45 -4.36
C VAL A 87 -12.14 -2.24 -3.18
N LEU A 88 -13.34 -2.83 -3.35
CA LEU A 88 -13.97 -3.63 -2.30
C LEU A 88 -13.16 -4.89 -1.98
N GLU A 89 -12.72 -5.59 -3.02
CA GLU A 89 -11.87 -6.78 -2.88
C GLU A 89 -10.52 -6.44 -2.24
N GLY A 90 -9.88 -5.35 -2.70
CA GLY A 90 -8.65 -4.81 -2.13
C GLY A 90 -8.82 -4.46 -0.66
N SER A 91 -9.91 -3.77 -0.29
CA SER A 91 -10.22 -3.45 1.11
C SER A 91 -10.33 -4.70 1.99
N SER A 92 -11.00 -5.75 1.50
CA SER A 92 -11.13 -7.03 2.23
C SER A 92 -9.76 -7.70 2.44
N LYS A 93 -8.94 -7.74 1.38
CA LYS A 93 -7.56 -8.26 1.43
C LYS A 93 -6.68 -7.50 2.41
N PHE A 94 -6.73 -6.16 2.41
CA PHE A 94 -5.95 -5.34 3.33
C PHE A 94 -6.41 -5.50 4.79
N LEU A 95 -7.71 -5.63 5.04
CA LEU A 95 -8.22 -5.91 6.38
C LEU A 95 -7.72 -7.27 6.90
N ARG A 96 -7.74 -8.30 6.05
CA ARG A 96 -7.22 -9.63 6.39
C ARG A 96 -5.73 -9.60 6.66
N ALA A 97 -4.94 -8.95 5.80
CA ALA A 97 -3.51 -8.78 6.00
C ALA A 97 -3.20 -8.06 7.33
N ARG A 98 -3.96 -7.01 7.66
CA ARG A 98 -3.82 -6.31 8.94
C ARG A 98 -4.10 -7.22 10.14
N SER A 99 -5.16 -8.01 10.09
CA SER A 99 -5.49 -8.96 11.16
C SER A 99 -4.39 -10.01 11.34
N TYR A 100 -3.83 -10.53 10.24
CA TYR A 100 -2.73 -11.48 10.30
C TYR A 100 -1.46 -10.87 10.88
N LEU A 101 -1.04 -9.71 10.39
CA LEU A 101 0.13 -9.02 10.92
C LEU A 101 -0.02 -8.72 12.42
N TRP A 102 -1.21 -8.29 12.86
CA TRP A 102 -1.48 -8.07 14.27
C TRP A 102 -1.39 -9.37 15.08
N SER A 103 -1.98 -10.47 14.60
CA SER A 103 -1.88 -11.76 15.30
C SER A 103 -0.43 -12.26 15.39
N TRP A 104 0.36 -12.08 14.33
CA TRP A 104 1.78 -12.45 14.32
C TRP A 104 2.58 -11.61 15.30
N ALA A 105 2.38 -10.29 15.31
CA ALA A 105 3.03 -9.40 16.27
C ALA A 105 2.66 -9.74 17.72
N LEU A 106 1.40 -10.08 17.98
CA LEU A 106 0.94 -10.48 19.31
C LEU A 106 1.56 -11.80 19.77
N ILE A 107 1.63 -12.79 18.87
CA ILE A 107 2.31 -14.07 19.13
C ILE A 107 3.78 -13.82 19.45
N GLU A 108 4.46 -13.00 18.65
CA GLU A 108 5.87 -12.67 18.85
C GLU A 108 6.11 -12.03 20.23
N GLU A 109 5.33 -11.02 20.59
CA GLU A 109 5.50 -10.33 21.86
C GLU A 109 5.17 -11.22 23.07
N GLN A 110 4.04 -11.92 23.04
CA GLN A 110 3.55 -12.65 24.22
C GLN A 110 4.26 -13.99 24.40
N ILE A 111 4.46 -14.74 23.32
CA ILE A 111 5.01 -16.10 23.41
C ILE A 111 6.53 -16.06 23.33
N PHE A 112 7.11 -15.34 22.37
CA PHE A 112 8.55 -15.43 22.14
C PHE A 112 9.39 -14.42 22.93
N ARG A 113 8.86 -13.23 23.28
CA ARG A 113 9.65 -12.22 24.02
C ARG A 113 9.38 -12.16 25.51
N ARG A 114 8.12 -12.30 25.94
CA ARG A 114 7.73 -12.10 27.36
C ARG A 114 7.65 -13.38 28.17
N SER A 115 7.51 -14.55 27.53
CA SER A 115 7.39 -15.80 28.25
C SER A 115 8.76 -16.32 28.71
N GLU A 116 8.78 -17.06 29.81
CA GLU A 116 9.98 -17.77 30.28
C GLU A 116 10.47 -18.85 29.28
N PHE A 117 9.60 -19.23 28.34
CA PHE A 117 9.85 -20.17 27.25
C PHE A 117 10.30 -19.48 25.96
N ALA A 118 10.66 -18.20 26.03
CA ALA A 118 11.32 -17.48 24.94
C ALA A 118 12.49 -18.32 24.39
N PRO A 119 12.64 -18.44 23.05
CA PRO A 119 13.80 -19.07 22.45
C PRO A 119 15.05 -18.35 22.96
N LYS A 120 15.91 -19.06 23.67
CA LYS A 120 17.21 -18.54 24.07
C LYS A 120 18.16 -18.82 22.92
N ASP A 121 18.79 -17.77 22.40
CA ASP A 121 19.87 -17.91 21.44
C ASP A 121 21.06 -18.56 22.13
N TYR A 122 21.16 -19.88 22.03
CA TYR A 122 22.34 -20.63 22.42
C TYR A 122 23.35 -20.52 21.28
N TRP A 123 24.18 -19.49 21.31
CA TRP A 123 25.35 -19.47 20.46
C TRP A 123 26.30 -20.59 20.90
N PRO A 124 26.81 -21.42 19.97
CA PRO A 124 27.72 -22.53 20.33
C PRO A 124 29.09 -22.07 20.82
N PHE A 125 29.35 -20.75 20.86
CA PHE A 125 30.61 -20.16 21.28
C PHE A 125 30.36 -19.16 22.41
N ASP A 126 30.99 -19.40 23.56
CA ASP A 126 30.99 -18.45 24.68
C ASP A 126 31.95 -17.30 24.30
N PHE A 127 31.42 -16.15 23.84
CA PHE A 127 32.22 -14.96 23.49
C PHE A 127 32.86 -14.25 24.71
N LYS A 128 33.05 -14.95 25.83
CA LYS A 128 33.75 -14.41 27.01
C LYS A 128 35.23 -14.12 26.75
N ASN A 129 35.77 -14.63 25.63
CA ASN A 129 37.16 -14.44 25.23
C ASN A 129 37.27 -13.78 23.84
N ILE A 130 36.45 -12.78 23.52
CA ILE A 130 36.95 -11.76 22.58
C ILE A 130 37.95 -10.95 23.39
N THR A 131 39.20 -11.39 23.40
CA THR A 131 40.30 -10.52 23.79
C THR A 131 40.14 -9.24 22.97
N THR A 132 39.99 -8.12 23.67
CA THR A 132 40.28 -6.81 23.06
C THR A 132 41.65 -6.93 22.38
N CYS A 133 41.85 -6.22 21.26
CA CYS A 133 43.10 -6.26 20.48
C CYS A 133 44.36 -5.81 21.25
N GLU A 134 44.30 -5.72 22.58
CA GLU A 134 45.38 -5.34 23.48
C GLU A 134 46.31 -6.52 23.83
N ASP A 135 45.86 -7.78 23.65
CA ASP A 135 46.67 -8.97 23.97
C ASP A 135 47.36 -9.62 22.75
N CYS A 136 47.35 -8.97 21.58
CA CYS A 136 47.96 -9.53 20.38
C CYS A 136 49.48 -9.28 20.35
N VAL A 137 50.27 -10.34 20.58
CA VAL A 137 51.75 -10.39 20.46
C VAL A 137 52.26 -9.99 19.06
N CYS A 138 51.38 -9.82 18.08
CA CYS A 138 51.73 -9.38 16.73
C CYS A 138 51.96 -7.87 16.58
N CYS A 139 51.61 -7.04 17.58
CA CYS A 139 51.72 -5.57 17.47
C CYS A 139 53.03 -4.97 18.02
N ASP A 140 53.86 -5.72 18.74
CA ASP A 140 55.15 -5.24 19.29
C ASP A 140 56.33 -5.40 18.32
N LYS A 141 56.14 -5.03 17.06
CA LYS A 141 57.23 -4.79 16.12
C LYS A 141 57.11 -3.38 15.54
N ASN A 142 57.43 -2.39 16.35
CA ASN A 142 58.23 -1.20 16.02
C ASN A 142 57.91 -0.03 16.96
N LYS A 143 58.59 0.05 18.11
CA LYS A 143 59.40 1.20 18.56
C LYS A 143 59.99 0.98 19.94
#